data_AF-A0A1V8UYZ9-F1
#
_entry.id   AF-A0A1V8UYZ9-F1
#
_cell.length_a   1.000
_cell.length_b   1.000
_cell.length_c   1.000
_cell.angle_alpha   90.00
_cell.angle_beta   90.00
_cell.angle_gamma   90.00
#
_symmetry.space_group_name_H-M   'P 1'
#
loop_
_entity.id
_entity.type
_entity.pdbx_description
1 polymer ?
#
loop_
_entity_poly.entity_id
_entity_poly.type
_entity_poly.pdbx_seq_one_letter_code
_entity_poly.pdbx_strand_id
1 'polypeptide(L)'
;MGYEYALVHLTYTIPPAILLSIIYTPLCTKLDLYKIVFLVKLVGQVGLALMVKKGIDYIRAAGTHTYLGLILVWAGPFLWLLWSLAYQFLVSLPVTTTLIPIALPTLYLWVVDTLALKRRTWVFERGTKTGNQLWPGLEIEEAIFFLLTNCLFVFGLVAFDNAMAVLNTFPAHFPRIPSLPSPALLVRALLLPAAAYDDDRILGLHQSVKRLKKKSRSFYLASSTFQGRLRIDLTLLYSFCRVADDVIDNAKDTAEAK
;
A
#
# COMPACT_ATOMS: atom_id res chain seq x y z
N MET A 1 32.46 15.03 11.44
CA MET A 1 32.62 13.60 11.78
C MET A 1 31.49 12.71 11.26
N GLY A 2 30.20 13.01 11.47
CA GLY A 2 29.11 12.13 11.00
C GLY A 2 28.91 12.05 9.47
N TYR A 3 29.11 13.16 8.75
CA TYR A 3 28.86 13.22 7.30
C TYR A 3 29.90 12.45 6.47
N GLU A 4 31.18 12.59 6.80
CA GLU A 4 32.27 11.86 6.14
C GLU A 4 32.17 10.35 6.39
N TYR A 5 31.79 9.94 7.61
CA TYR A 5 31.53 8.55 7.95
C TYR A 5 30.35 7.97 7.13
N ALA A 6 29.26 8.72 7.00
CA ALA A 6 28.12 8.32 6.16
C ALA A 6 28.51 8.19 4.68
N LEU A 7 29.35 9.10 4.17
CA LEU A 7 29.85 9.06 2.79
C LEU A 7 30.65 7.79 2.53
N VAL A 8 31.55 7.41 3.46
CA VAL A 8 32.35 6.18 3.35
C VAL A 8 31.44 4.94 3.24
N HIS A 9 30.40 4.84 4.06
CA HIS A 9 29.45 3.73 3.96
C HIS A 9 28.65 3.75 2.66
N LEU A 10 28.22 4.93 2.21
CA LEU A 10 27.46 5.09 0.97
C LEU A 10 28.28 4.68 -0.26
N THR A 11 29.58 4.99 -0.28
CA THR A 11 30.46 4.71 -1.42
C THR A 11 31.00 3.28 -1.39
N TYR A 12 31.37 2.77 -0.21
CA TYR A 12 32.15 1.52 -0.11
C TYR A 12 31.41 0.35 0.52
N THR A 13 30.34 0.58 1.29
CA THR A 13 29.62 -0.51 1.98
C THR A 13 28.30 -0.85 1.30
N ILE A 14 27.50 0.17 0.94
CA ILE A 14 26.18 -0.04 0.35
C ILE A 14 26.24 -0.71 -1.04
N PRO A 15 27.11 -0.28 -1.99
CA PRO A 15 27.11 -0.88 -3.33
C PRO A 15 27.49 -2.37 -3.32
N PRO A 16 28.54 -2.82 -2.59
CA PRO A 16 28.82 -4.25 -2.43
C PRO A 16 27.68 -5.01 -1.74
N ALA A 17 27.02 -4.43 -0.73
CA ALA A 17 25.89 -5.08 -0.06
C ALA A 17 24.69 -5.28 -1.01
N ILE A 18 24.39 -4.29 -1.85
CA ILE A 18 23.35 -4.41 -2.89
C ILE A 18 23.73 -5.49 -3.91
N LEU A 19 24.97 -5.46 -4.41
CA LEU A 19 25.46 -6.44 -5.38
C LEU A 19 25.38 -7.87 -4.83
N LEU A 20 25.86 -8.09 -3.60
CA LEU A 20 25.77 -9.38 -2.93
C LEU A 20 24.32 -9.81 -2.70
N SER A 21 23.43 -8.88 -2.38
CA SER A 21 21.99 -9.17 -2.24
C SER A 21 21.37 -9.64 -3.56
N ILE A 22 21.72 -9.00 -4.68
CA ILE A 22 21.27 -9.41 -6.02
C ILE A 22 21.80 -10.81 -6.36
N ILE A 23 23.08 -11.06 -6.12
CA ILE A 23 23.72 -12.36 -6.35
C ILE A 23 23.10 -13.47 -5.47
N TYR A 24 22.66 -13.13 -4.26
CA TYR A 24 22.03 -14.08 -3.32
C TYR A 24 20.54 -14.33 -3.59
N THR A 25 19.87 -13.49 -4.40
CA THR A 25 18.45 -13.64 -4.77
C THR A 25 18.01 -15.06 -5.17
N PRO A 26 18.75 -15.85 -5.99
CA PRO A 26 18.32 -17.21 -6.35
C PRO A 26 18.32 -18.20 -5.17
N LEU A 27 19.03 -17.89 -4.07
CA LEU A 27 19.10 -18.70 -2.85
C LEU A 27 18.12 -18.21 -1.77
N CYS A 28 17.33 -17.17 -2.07
CA CYS A 28 16.46 -16.53 -1.09
C CYS A 28 15.30 -17.45 -0.72
N THR A 29 15.15 -17.75 0.58
CA THR A 29 14.05 -18.57 1.08
C THR A 29 12.83 -17.70 1.41
N LYS A 30 11.65 -18.34 1.61
CA LYS A 30 10.44 -17.63 2.07
C LYS A 30 10.69 -16.88 3.39
N LEU A 31 11.53 -17.43 4.27
CA LEU A 31 11.87 -16.84 5.56
C LEU A 31 12.70 -15.56 5.40
N ASP A 32 13.59 -15.52 4.41
CA ASP A 32 14.37 -14.31 4.09
C ASP A 32 13.47 -13.21 3.52
N LEU A 33 12.48 -13.56 2.70
CA LEU A 33 11.47 -12.61 2.25
C LEU A 33 10.68 -12.00 3.41
N TYR A 34 10.23 -12.81 4.38
CA TYR A 34 9.55 -12.31 5.58
C TYR A 34 10.43 -11.36 6.39
N LYS A 35 11.73 -11.69 6.55
CA LYS A 35 12.69 -10.81 7.23
C LYS A 35 12.86 -9.48 6.49
N ILE A 36 13.01 -9.51 5.17
CA ILE A 36 13.13 -8.30 4.34
C ILE A 36 11.89 -7.43 4.48
N VAL A 37 10.70 -8.02 4.32
CA VAL A 37 9.42 -7.32 4.45
C VAL A 37 9.25 -6.72 5.86
N PHE A 38 9.68 -7.44 6.90
CA PHE A 38 9.70 -6.92 8.28
C PHE A 38 10.69 -5.77 8.46
N LEU A 39 11.90 -5.84 7.88
CA LEU A 39 12.87 -4.75 7.92
C LEU A 39 12.33 -3.50 7.20
N VAL A 40 11.68 -3.67 6.04
CA VAL A 40 11.03 -2.57 5.31
C VAL A 40 9.98 -1.90 6.18
N LYS A 41 9.17 -2.68 6.92
CA LYS A 41 8.23 -2.13 7.91
C LYS A 41 8.94 -1.21 8.90
N LEU A 42 9.99 -1.72 9.55
CA LEU A 42 10.71 -1.01 10.61
C LEU A 42 11.37 0.26 10.08
N VAL A 43 12.03 0.19 8.92
CA VAL A 43 12.65 1.34 8.26
C VAL A 43 11.61 2.42 7.97
N GLY A 44 10.44 2.05 7.41
CA GLY A 44 9.38 3.01 7.17
C GLY A 44 8.80 3.62 8.45
N GLN A 45 8.62 2.82 9.51
CA GLN A 45 8.16 3.32 10.82
C GLN A 45 9.15 4.29 11.44
N VAL A 46 10.45 3.97 11.42
CA VAL A 46 11.50 4.84 11.94
C VAL A 46 11.60 6.12 11.12
N GLY A 47 11.58 6.02 9.78
CA GLY A 47 11.61 7.19 8.89
C GLY A 47 10.45 8.15 9.15
N LEU A 48 9.23 7.62 9.26
CA LEU A 48 8.03 8.43 9.55
C LEU A 48 8.05 9.00 10.98
N ALA A 49 8.55 8.25 11.96
CA ALA A 49 8.70 8.77 13.33
C ALA A 49 9.73 9.91 13.41
N LEU A 50 10.85 9.78 12.70
CA LEU A 50 11.85 10.84 12.59
C LEU A 50 11.30 12.08 11.89
N MET A 51 10.47 11.89 10.86
CA MET A 51 9.76 12.98 10.19
C MET A 51 8.84 13.74 11.15
N VAL A 52 8.03 13.04 11.95
CA VAL A 52 7.16 13.66 12.97
C VAL A 52 8.00 14.38 14.02
N LYS A 53 9.06 13.75 14.53
CA LYS A 53 9.99 14.37 15.48
C LYS A 53 10.54 15.69 14.92
N LYS A 54 11.01 15.67 13.67
CA LYS A 54 11.55 16.86 13.01
C LYS A 54 10.49 17.95 12.86
N GLY A 55 9.24 17.58 12.57
CA GLY A 55 8.12 18.52 12.55
C GLY A 55 7.88 19.19 13.90
N ILE A 56 7.91 18.42 15.00
CA ILE A 56 7.79 18.95 16.37
C ILE A 56 8.95 19.90 16.69
N ASP A 57 10.19 19.53 16.32
CA ASP A 57 11.37 20.36 16.53
C ASP A 57 11.25 21.71 15.80
N TYR A 58 10.70 21.73 14.57
CA TYR A 58 10.44 22.96 13.84
C TYR A 58 9.37 23.85 14.49
N ILE A 59 8.30 23.25 15.03
CA ILE A 59 7.26 24.00 15.75
C ILE A 59 7.84 24.62 17.03
N ARG A 60 8.65 23.87 17.78
CA ARG A 60 9.28 24.34 19.02
C ARG A 60 10.29 25.47 18.80
N ALA A 61 10.98 25.45 17.67
CA ALA A 61 11.92 26.51 17.30
C ALA A 61 11.21 27.84 17.00
N ALA A 62 9.88 27.85 16.77
CA ALA A 62 9.06 29.02 16.51
C ALA A 62 9.65 29.97 15.44
N GLY A 63 10.30 29.40 14.43
CA GLY A 63 11.02 30.12 13.39
C GLY A 63 10.36 30.04 12.01
N THR A 64 11.16 30.26 10.97
CA THR A 64 10.75 30.26 9.55
C THR A 64 10.28 28.90 9.04
N HIS A 65 10.55 27.79 9.75
CA HIS A 65 10.08 26.44 9.38
C HIS A 65 8.81 26.01 10.12
N THR A 66 8.17 26.89 10.88
CA THR A 66 7.00 26.53 11.70
C THR A 66 5.87 25.95 10.85
N TYR A 67 5.61 26.54 9.68
CA TYR A 67 4.57 26.04 8.77
C TYR A 67 4.87 24.63 8.24
N LEU A 68 6.12 24.37 7.82
CA LEU A 68 6.57 23.04 7.45
C LEU A 68 6.41 22.04 8.60
N GLY A 69 6.77 22.46 9.81
CA GLY A 69 6.60 21.64 11.02
C GLY A 69 5.16 21.22 11.26
N LEU A 70 4.21 22.15 11.10
CA LEU A 70 2.77 21.86 11.22
C LEU A 70 2.29 20.84 10.19
N ILE A 71 2.73 20.95 8.93
CA ILE A 71 2.40 19.98 7.87
C ILE A 71 2.90 18.57 8.25
N LEU A 72 4.14 18.45 8.70
CA LEU A 72 4.74 17.16 9.06
C LEU A 72 4.07 16.51 10.27
N VAL A 73 3.73 17.30 11.30
CA VAL A 73 3.04 16.81 12.50
C VAL A 73 1.58 16.47 12.20
N TRP A 74 0.95 17.15 11.26
CA TRP A 74 -0.40 16.82 10.82
C TRP A 74 -0.43 15.50 10.03
N ALA A 75 0.38 15.36 8.98
CA ALA A 75 0.32 14.18 8.11
C ALA A 75 1.03 12.95 8.69
N GLY A 76 2.13 13.18 9.40
CA GLY A 76 3.06 12.11 9.80
C GLY A 76 2.47 11.02 10.69
N PRO A 77 1.69 11.33 11.75
CA PRO A 77 1.08 10.30 12.60
C PRO A 77 0.13 9.38 11.81
N PHE A 78 -0.65 9.92 10.88
CA PHE A 78 -1.56 9.12 10.05
C PHE A 78 -0.80 8.28 9.05
N LEU A 79 0.23 8.82 8.38
CA LEU A 79 1.09 8.03 7.50
C LEU A 79 1.81 6.91 8.26
N TRP A 80 2.29 7.19 9.47
CA TRP A 80 2.92 6.20 10.34
C TRP A 80 1.96 5.07 10.70
N LEU A 81 0.71 5.41 11.05
CA LEU A 81 -0.35 4.43 11.34
C LEU A 81 -0.69 3.59 10.11
N LEU A 82 -0.96 4.24 8.97
CA LEU A 82 -1.34 3.58 7.72
C LEU A 82 -0.23 2.65 7.22
N TRP A 83 1.03 3.09 7.28
CA TRP A 83 2.18 2.24 7.00
C TRP A 83 2.22 1.04 7.94
N SER A 84 2.11 1.27 9.25
CA SER A 84 2.20 0.20 10.26
C SER A 84 1.15 -0.89 10.06
N LEU A 85 -0.07 -0.52 9.64
CA LEU A 85 -1.19 -1.43 9.42
C LEU A 85 -1.18 -2.09 8.04
N ALA A 86 -0.75 -1.39 6.98
CA ALA A 86 -0.91 -1.83 5.61
C ALA A 86 0.41 -2.11 4.86
N TYR A 87 1.58 -2.03 5.52
CA TYR A 87 2.89 -2.16 4.87
C TYR A 87 3.02 -3.43 4.00
N GLN A 88 2.50 -4.58 4.46
CA GLN A 88 2.64 -5.84 3.74
C GLN A 88 1.99 -5.75 2.37
N PHE A 89 0.80 -5.15 2.31
CA PHE A 89 0.07 -4.96 1.06
C PHE A 89 0.69 -3.85 0.21
N LEU A 90 1.09 -2.73 0.82
CA LEU A 90 1.78 -1.63 0.13
C LEU A 90 3.08 -2.08 -0.58
N VAL A 91 3.89 -2.90 0.08
CA VAL A 91 5.16 -3.41 -0.47
C VAL A 91 4.93 -4.53 -1.49
N SER A 92 3.82 -5.26 -1.38
CA SER A 92 3.49 -6.35 -2.31
C SER A 92 2.80 -5.87 -3.59
N LEU A 93 2.21 -4.67 -3.58
CA LEU A 93 1.62 -4.07 -4.77
C LEU A 93 2.70 -3.64 -5.77
N PRO A 94 2.42 -3.69 -7.09
CA PRO A 94 3.30 -3.08 -8.07
C PRO A 94 3.54 -1.60 -7.75
N VAL A 95 4.79 -1.17 -7.79
CA VAL A 95 5.17 0.22 -7.49
C VAL A 95 4.42 1.22 -8.38
N THR A 96 4.04 0.83 -9.59
CA THR A 96 3.24 1.64 -10.50
C THR A 96 1.83 1.94 -9.94
N THR A 97 1.22 1.01 -9.21
CA THR A 97 -0.12 1.16 -8.62
C THR A 97 -0.14 2.16 -7.46
N THR A 98 0.98 2.35 -6.76
CA THR A 98 1.07 3.32 -5.66
C THR A 98 1.75 4.62 -6.08
N LEU A 99 2.84 4.55 -6.84
CA LEU A 99 3.63 5.72 -7.21
C LEU A 99 2.93 6.61 -8.22
N ILE A 100 2.28 6.05 -9.26
CA ILE A 100 1.63 6.87 -10.30
C ILE A 100 0.47 7.68 -9.71
N PRO A 101 -0.44 7.11 -8.89
CA PRO A 101 -1.52 7.88 -8.27
C PRO A 101 -1.05 8.90 -7.23
N ILE A 102 0.18 8.78 -6.71
CA ILE A 102 0.78 9.81 -5.85
C ILE A 102 1.42 10.91 -6.73
N ALA A 103 2.30 10.51 -7.64
CA ALA A 103 3.14 11.42 -8.40
C ALA A 103 2.34 12.26 -9.39
N LEU A 104 1.41 11.66 -10.14
CA LEU A 104 0.67 12.37 -11.18
C LEU A 104 -0.20 13.51 -10.60
N PRO A 105 -1.05 13.31 -9.57
CA PRO A 105 -1.79 14.40 -8.97
C PRO A 105 -0.89 15.41 -8.25
N THR A 106 0.21 14.95 -7.62
CA THR A 106 1.16 15.85 -6.96
C THR A 106 1.79 16.82 -7.97
N LEU A 107 2.30 16.31 -9.10
CA LEU A 107 2.88 17.13 -10.16
C LEU A 107 1.84 18.06 -10.78
N TYR A 108 0.61 17.59 -10.98
CA TYR A 108 -0.48 18.42 -11.46
C TYR A 108 -0.77 19.59 -10.50
N LEU A 109 -0.90 19.31 -9.21
CA LEU A 109 -1.18 20.33 -8.19
C LEU A 109 -0.01 21.30 -8.04
N TRP A 110 1.23 20.86 -8.14
CA TRP A 110 2.41 21.73 -8.16
C TRP A 110 2.35 22.75 -9.31
N VAL A 111 1.94 22.32 -10.51
CA VAL A 111 1.79 23.21 -11.66
C VAL A 111 0.64 24.20 -11.46
N VAL A 112 -0.53 23.72 -11.01
CA VAL A 112 -1.71 24.57 -10.77
C VAL A 112 -1.43 25.62 -9.71
N ASP A 113 -0.77 25.22 -8.62
CA ASP A 113 -0.42 26.11 -7.52
C ASP A 113 0.56 27.21 -7.98
N THR A 114 1.60 26.83 -8.74
CA THR A 114 2.53 27.79 -9.36
C THR A 114 1.80 28.82 -10.23
N LEU A 115 0.79 28.38 -11.00
CA LEU A 115 -0.01 29.27 -11.85
C LEU A 115 -0.91 30.21 -11.04
N ALA A 116 -1.48 29.73 -9.93
CA ALA A 116 -2.29 30.54 -9.03
C ALA A 116 -1.44 31.64 -8.37
N LEU A 117 -0.25 31.31 -7.88
CA LEU A 117 0.67 32.26 -7.26
C LEU A 117 1.15 33.34 -8.23
N LYS A 118 1.44 32.97 -9.48
CA LYS A 118 1.79 33.93 -10.55
C LYS A 118 0.67 34.92 -10.85
N ARG A 119 -0.59 34.53 -10.64
CA ARG A 119 -1.77 35.38 -10.89
C ARG A 119 -2.12 36.30 -9.71
N ARG A 120 -1.33 36.29 -8.62
CA ARG A 120 -1.59 37.04 -7.37
C ARG A 120 -2.99 36.80 -6.79
N THR A 121 -3.60 35.65 -7.09
CA THR A 121 -4.93 35.30 -6.57
C THR A 121 -4.88 34.90 -5.09
N TRP A 122 -3.70 34.56 -4.59
CA TRP A 122 -3.43 34.25 -3.19
C TRP A 122 -2.36 35.22 -2.66
N VAL A 123 -2.64 35.89 -1.53
CA VAL A 123 -1.74 36.85 -0.88
C VAL A 123 -1.25 36.24 0.43
N PHE A 124 0.07 36.27 0.66
CA PHE A 124 0.72 35.59 1.77
C PHE A 124 0.86 36.44 3.03
N GLU A 125 0.70 35.81 4.21
CA GLU A 125 1.19 36.34 5.49
C GLU A 125 2.71 36.15 5.59
N ARG A 126 3.44 37.24 5.83
CA ARG A 126 4.91 37.24 5.90
C ARG A 126 5.35 36.88 7.33
N GLY A 127 6.09 35.78 7.51
CA GLY A 127 6.81 35.52 8.77
C GLY A 127 7.04 34.06 9.17
N THR A 128 6.22 33.11 8.71
CA THR A 128 6.26 31.69 9.18
C THR A 128 6.74 30.69 8.13
N LYS A 129 7.09 31.16 6.93
CA LYS A 129 7.53 30.37 5.78
C LYS A 129 9.05 30.44 5.62
N THR A 130 9.63 29.36 5.09
CA THR A 130 11.08 29.19 4.93
C THR A 130 11.65 30.16 3.89
N GLY A 131 10.84 30.54 2.90
CA GLY A 131 11.25 31.36 1.75
C GLY A 131 12.00 30.56 0.67
N ASN A 132 12.16 29.24 0.85
CA ASN A 132 12.80 28.38 -0.13
C ASN A 132 11.77 27.93 -1.17
N GLN A 133 12.09 28.16 -2.44
CA GLN A 133 11.27 27.73 -3.57
C GLN A 133 11.88 26.49 -4.22
N LEU A 134 11.05 25.51 -4.52
CA LEU A 134 11.46 24.33 -5.31
C LEU A 134 11.77 24.76 -6.76
N TRP A 135 10.96 25.66 -7.29
CA TRP A 135 11.19 26.38 -8.55
C TRP A 135 10.47 27.73 -8.52
N PRO A 136 10.68 28.64 -9.50
CA PRO A 136 10.08 29.97 -9.47
C PRO A 136 8.56 29.94 -9.32
N GLY A 137 8.08 30.32 -8.14
CA GLY A 137 6.65 30.38 -7.80
C GLY A 137 6.06 29.12 -7.17
N LEU A 138 6.85 28.13 -6.72
CA LEU A 138 6.37 27.01 -5.88
C LEU A 138 7.22 26.89 -4.63
N GLU A 139 6.61 27.04 -3.47
CA GLU A 139 7.30 26.89 -2.19
C GLU A 139 7.48 25.41 -1.83
N ILE A 140 8.55 25.12 -1.08
CA ILE A 140 8.85 23.75 -0.65
C ILE A 140 7.74 23.20 0.27
N GLU A 141 7.18 24.05 1.12
CA GLU A 141 6.11 23.68 2.04
C GLU A 141 4.85 23.22 1.32
N GLU A 142 4.44 23.95 0.27
CA GLU A 142 3.29 23.61 -0.58
C GLU A 142 3.58 22.33 -1.38
N ALA A 143 4.80 22.20 -1.92
CA ALA A 143 5.20 20.99 -2.63
C ALA A 143 5.10 19.73 -1.74
N ILE A 144 5.62 19.82 -0.51
CA ILE A 144 5.55 18.75 0.49
C ILE A 144 4.11 18.50 0.95
N PHE A 145 3.31 19.55 1.15
CA PHE A 145 1.91 19.43 1.52
C PHE A 145 1.11 18.61 0.50
N PHE A 146 1.22 18.93 -0.79
CA PHE A 146 0.53 18.18 -1.84
C PHE A 146 1.01 16.74 -1.93
N LEU A 147 2.33 16.51 -1.81
CA LEU A 147 2.89 15.17 -1.81
C LEU A 147 2.34 14.33 -0.65
N LEU A 148 2.43 14.83 0.59
CA LEU A 148 1.98 14.11 1.78
C LEU A 148 0.47 13.87 1.76
N THR A 149 -0.31 14.83 1.26
CA THR A 149 -1.75 14.68 1.09
C THR A 149 -2.07 13.55 0.12
N ASN A 150 -1.42 13.50 -1.05
CA ASN A 150 -1.62 12.40 -2.00
C ASN A 150 -1.14 11.04 -1.44
N CYS A 151 -0.06 11.01 -0.66
CA CYS A 151 0.36 9.82 0.07
C CYS A 151 -0.71 9.35 1.07
N LEU A 152 -1.33 10.26 1.84
CA LEU A 152 -2.41 9.93 2.78
C LEU A 152 -3.60 9.29 2.06
N PHE A 153 -4.03 9.87 0.93
CA PHE A 153 -5.11 9.32 0.13
C PHE A 153 -4.78 7.92 -0.39
N VAL A 154 -3.63 7.74 -1.04
CA VAL A 154 -3.26 6.45 -1.64
C VAL A 154 -3.04 5.39 -0.56
N PHE A 155 -2.34 5.71 0.54
CA PHE A 155 -2.14 4.75 1.63
C PHE A 155 -3.45 4.41 2.33
N GLY A 156 -4.35 5.39 2.47
CA GLY A 156 -5.69 5.17 3.00
C GLY A 156 -6.53 4.22 2.14
N LEU A 157 -6.54 4.42 0.83
CA LEU A 157 -7.23 3.54 -0.13
C LEU A 157 -6.64 2.12 -0.10
N VAL A 158 -5.31 1.99 -0.12
CA VAL A 158 -4.64 0.68 -0.05
C VAL A 158 -4.95 -0.04 1.28
N ALA A 159 -4.95 0.68 2.40
CA ALA A 159 -5.31 0.11 3.70
C ALA A 159 -6.78 -0.33 3.72
N PHE A 160 -7.68 0.44 3.12
CA PHE A 160 -9.09 0.09 2.99
C PHE A 160 -9.29 -1.18 2.13
N ASP A 161 -8.65 -1.24 0.96
CA ASP A 161 -8.72 -2.39 0.06
C ASP A 161 -8.17 -3.66 0.73
N ASN A 162 -7.06 -3.54 1.45
CA ASN A 162 -6.49 -4.64 2.23
C ASN A 162 -7.49 -5.14 3.29
N ALA A 163 -8.05 -4.23 4.08
CA ALA A 163 -9.05 -4.57 5.10
C ALA A 163 -10.26 -5.26 4.48
N MET A 164 -10.78 -4.75 3.36
CA MET A 164 -11.90 -5.34 2.64
C MET A 164 -11.56 -6.73 2.07
N ALA A 165 -10.34 -6.92 1.57
CA ALA A 165 -9.88 -8.22 1.11
C ALA A 165 -9.87 -9.24 2.27
N VAL A 166 -9.33 -8.87 3.43
CA VAL A 166 -9.32 -9.73 4.63
C VAL A 166 -10.74 -10.05 5.10
N LEU A 167 -11.61 -9.05 5.24
CA LEU A 167 -13.01 -9.22 5.66
C LEU A 167 -13.75 -10.19 4.74
N ASN A 168 -13.66 -9.99 3.42
CA ASN A 168 -14.37 -10.83 2.45
C ASN A 168 -13.79 -12.24 2.36
N THR A 169 -12.48 -12.38 2.51
CA THR A 169 -11.78 -13.67 2.32
C THR A 169 -12.02 -14.62 3.48
N PHE A 170 -12.08 -14.16 4.73
CA PHE A 170 -12.13 -15.06 5.89
C PHE A 170 -13.48 -15.04 6.64
N PRO A 171 -14.49 -15.82 6.17
CA PRO A 171 -15.80 -15.87 6.82
C PRO A 171 -15.77 -16.47 8.23
N ALA A 172 -14.81 -17.33 8.55
CA ALA A 172 -14.66 -17.90 9.89
C ALA A 172 -14.37 -16.83 10.96
N HIS A 173 -13.53 -15.85 10.62
CA HIS A 173 -13.18 -14.73 11.52
C HIS A 173 -14.19 -13.60 11.46
N PHE A 174 -14.82 -13.39 10.29
CA PHE A 174 -15.74 -12.29 10.03
C PHE A 174 -17.06 -12.80 9.45
N PRO A 175 -17.95 -13.45 10.21
CA PRO A 175 -19.14 -14.11 9.64
C PRO A 175 -20.10 -13.13 8.98
N ARG A 176 -20.27 -11.92 9.53
CA ARG A 176 -21.17 -10.88 9.01
C ARG A 176 -20.37 -9.63 8.67
N ILE A 177 -20.51 -9.15 7.43
CA ILE A 177 -19.92 -7.89 6.97
C ILE A 177 -21.09 -6.96 6.62
N PRO A 178 -21.21 -5.78 7.28
CA PRO A 178 -22.19 -4.78 6.87
C PRO A 178 -21.80 -4.18 5.51
N SER A 179 -22.76 -3.60 4.79
CA SER A 179 -22.49 -2.90 3.52
C SER A 179 -21.47 -1.78 3.66
N LEU A 180 -21.49 -1.09 4.81
CA LEU A 180 -20.50 -0.09 5.18
C LEU A 180 -19.78 -0.53 6.47
N PRO A 181 -18.58 -1.12 6.39
CA PRO A 181 -17.82 -1.53 7.55
C PRO A 181 -17.37 -0.32 8.37
N SER A 182 -17.47 -0.42 9.69
CA SER A 182 -17.00 0.63 10.59
C SER A 182 -15.46 0.71 10.59
N PRO A 183 -14.87 1.87 10.90
CA PRO A 183 -13.42 2.00 11.03
C PRO A 183 -12.80 0.99 12.00
N ALA A 184 -13.50 0.68 13.10
CA ALA A 184 -13.05 -0.33 14.06
C ALA A 184 -13.00 -1.74 13.45
N LEU A 185 -13.97 -2.10 12.60
CA LEU A 185 -13.99 -3.39 11.92
C LEU A 185 -12.85 -3.49 10.88
N LEU A 186 -12.58 -2.41 10.15
CA LEU A 186 -11.47 -2.34 9.20
C LEU A 186 -10.11 -2.50 9.90
N VAL A 187 -9.91 -1.78 11.01
CA VAL A 187 -8.69 -1.93 11.82
C VAL A 187 -8.56 -3.34 12.37
N ARG A 188 -9.65 -3.95 12.86
CA ARG A 188 -9.63 -5.35 13.32
C ARG A 188 -9.22 -6.32 12.21
N ALA A 189 -9.64 -6.07 10.97
CA ALA A 189 -9.22 -6.86 9.82
C ALA A 189 -7.72 -6.70 9.54
N LEU A 190 -7.20 -5.46 9.56
CA LEU A 190 -5.78 -5.17 9.33
C LEU A 190 -4.86 -5.72 10.44
N LEU A 191 -5.38 -5.88 11.65
CA LEU A 191 -4.65 -6.45 12.78
C LEU A 191 -4.74 -7.99 12.86
N LEU A 192 -5.46 -8.65 11.95
CA LEU A 192 -5.54 -10.11 11.92
C LEU A 192 -4.14 -10.68 11.60
N PRO A 193 -3.55 -11.52 12.47
CA PRO A 193 -2.23 -12.08 12.22
C PRO A 193 -2.24 -12.97 10.98
N ALA A 194 -1.19 -12.89 10.16
CA ALA A 194 -1.05 -13.75 8.98
C ALA A 194 -1.06 -15.25 9.32
N ALA A 195 -0.64 -15.62 10.54
CA ALA A 195 -0.71 -17.01 11.02
C ALA A 195 -2.15 -17.52 11.24
N ALA A 196 -3.13 -16.63 11.32
CA ALA A 196 -4.54 -16.97 11.44
C ALA A 196 -5.24 -17.10 10.06
N TYR A 197 -4.50 -16.90 8.97
CA TYR A 197 -5.03 -17.04 7.62
C TYR A 197 -5.16 -18.50 7.24
N ASP A 198 -6.28 -18.82 6.59
CA ASP A 198 -6.53 -20.15 6.03
C ASP A 198 -5.85 -20.24 4.66
N ASP A 199 -4.65 -20.83 4.64
CA ASP A 199 -3.84 -21.00 3.44
C ASP A 199 -4.53 -21.90 2.40
N ASP A 200 -5.28 -22.91 2.84
CA ASP A 200 -6.02 -23.81 1.95
C ASP A 200 -7.13 -23.06 1.22
N ARG A 201 -7.83 -22.17 1.93
CA ARG A 201 -8.81 -21.28 1.31
C ARG A 201 -8.18 -20.31 0.32
N ILE A 202 -7.04 -19.70 0.66
CA ILE A 202 -6.32 -18.81 -0.27
C ILE A 202 -5.91 -19.57 -1.54
N LEU A 203 -5.34 -20.78 -1.37
CA LEU A 203 -4.95 -21.64 -2.47
C LEU A 203 -6.15 -22.03 -3.33
N GLY A 204 -7.25 -22.44 -2.69
CA GLY A 204 -8.51 -22.78 -3.34
C GLY A 204 -9.04 -21.64 -4.19
N LEU A 205 -9.07 -20.41 -3.65
CA LEU A 205 -9.49 -19.22 -4.39
C LEU A 205 -8.61 -18.96 -5.61
N HIS A 206 -7.29 -19.05 -5.45
CA HIS A 206 -6.36 -18.85 -6.55
C HIS A 206 -6.57 -19.89 -7.66
N GLN A 207 -6.71 -21.17 -7.30
CA GLN A 207 -7.03 -22.24 -8.24
C GLN A 207 -8.38 -22.01 -8.91
N SER A 208 -9.39 -21.57 -8.16
CA SER A 208 -10.72 -21.34 -8.69
C SER A 208 -10.77 -20.22 -9.72
N VAL A 209 -10.13 -19.09 -9.44
CA VAL A 209 -9.98 -17.97 -10.38
C VAL A 209 -9.23 -18.41 -11.64
N LYS A 210 -8.12 -19.15 -11.49
CA LYS A 210 -7.33 -19.67 -12.62
C LYS A 210 -8.16 -20.61 -13.49
N ARG A 211 -8.92 -21.53 -12.89
CA ARG A 211 -9.80 -22.47 -13.59
C ARG A 211 -10.91 -21.74 -14.32
N LEU A 212 -11.59 -20.80 -13.66
CA LEU A 212 -12.65 -19.98 -14.25
C LEU A 212 -12.13 -19.23 -15.48
N LYS A 213 -11.02 -18.49 -15.35
CA LYS A 213 -10.41 -17.74 -16.45
C LYS A 213 -10.01 -18.64 -17.64
N LYS A 214 -9.59 -19.87 -17.38
CA LYS A 214 -9.21 -20.84 -18.41
C LYS A 214 -10.42 -21.46 -19.11
N LYS A 215 -11.47 -21.84 -18.36
CA LYS A 215 -12.60 -22.64 -18.85
C LYS A 215 -13.77 -21.81 -19.38
N SER A 216 -13.97 -20.58 -18.89
CA SER A 216 -15.02 -19.69 -19.39
C SER A 216 -14.63 -18.21 -19.29
N ARG A 217 -14.22 -17.63 -20.43
CA ARG A 217 -13.88 -16.20 -20.51
C ARG A 217 -15.10 -15.29 -20.34
N SER A 218 -16.25 -15.68 -20.90
CA SER A 218 -17.51 -14.92 -20.79
C SER A 218 -18.00 -14.87 -19.34
N PHE A 219 -18.01 -16.01 -18.65
CA PHE A 219 -18.42 -16.05 -17.25
C PHE A 219 -17.40 -15.37 -16.34
N TYR A 220 -16.09 -15.49 -16.63
CA TYR A 220 -15.07 -14.72 -15.92
C TYR A 220 -15.35 -13.21 -15.99
N LEU A 221 -15.69 -12.68 -17.17
CA LEU A 221 -16.06 -11.27 -17.33
C LEU A 221 -17.39 -10.94 -16.65
N ALA A 222 -18.43 -11.76 -16.82
CA ALA A 222 -19.72 -11.53 -16.17
C ALA A 222 -19.60 -11.52 -14.64
N SER A 223 -18.78 -12.40 -14.07
CA SER A 223 -18.54 -12.48 -12.62
C SER A 223 -17.95 -11.19 -12.03
N SER A 224 -17.26 -10.37 -12.82
CA SER A 224 -16.64 -9.12 -12.33
C SER A 224 -17.65 -8.02 -12.03
N THR A 225 -18.92 -8.18 -12.42
CA THR A 225 -20.02 -7.27 -12.05
C THR A 225 -20.44 -7.43 -10.59
N PHE A 226 -20.15 -8.58 -9.98
CA PHE A 226 -20.39 -8.83 -8.56
C PHE A 226 -19.20 -8.41 -7.71
N GLN A 227 -19.45 -8.03 -6.45
CA GLN A 227 -18.42 -7.56 -5.51
C GLN A 227 -18.39 -8.40 -4.23
N GLY A 228 -17.25 -8.37 -3.53
CA GLY A 228 -17.07 -9.01 -2.23
C GLY A 228 -17.35 -10.52 -2.24
N ARG A 229 -18.03 -11.01 -1.20
CA ARG A 229 -18.33 -12.44 -1.01
C ARG A 229 -19.15 -13.06 -2.12
N LEU A 230 -20.10 -12.32 -2.69
CA LEU A 230 -20.94 -12.87 -3.76
C LEU A 230 -20.11 -13.32 -4.96
N ARG A 231 -19.13 -12.52 -5.37
CA ARG A 231 -18.21 -12.90 -6.46
C ARG A 231 -17.31 -14.08 -6.07
N ILE A 232 -16.83 -14.08 -4.83
CA ILE A 232 -15.99 -15.15 -4.28
C ILE A 232 -16.74 -16.49 -4.32
N ASP A 233 -17.95 -16.52 -3.77
CA ASP A 233 -18.78 -17.72 -3.68
C ASP A 233 -19.21 -18.20 -5.07
N LEU A 234 -19.58 -17.29 -5.97
CA LEU A 234 -19.88 -17.62 -7.37
C LEU A 234 -18.66 -18.25 -8.07
N THR A 235 -17.46 -17.74 -7.83
CA THR A 235 -16.21 -18.25 -8.41
C THR A 235 -15.89 -19.64 -7.86
N LEU A 236 -16.03 -19.84 -6.55
CA LEU A 236 -15.80 -21.13 -5.89
C LEU A 236 -16.80 -22.18 -6.40
N LEU A 237 -18.09 -21.84 -6.42
CA LEU A 237 -19.17 -22.72 -6.88
C LEU A 237 -18.97 -23.13 -8.34
N TYR A 238 -18.74 -22.17 -9.23
CA TYR A 238 -18.45 -22.47 -10.64
C TYR A 238 -17.26 -23.43 -10.77
N SER A 239 -16.21 -23.16 -10.00
CA SER A 239 -14.99 -23.95 -10.05
C SER A 239 -15.18 -25.38 -9.53
N PHE A 240 -16.00 -25.55 -8.50
CA PHE A 240 -16.40 -26.85 -7.97
C PHE A 240 -17.19 -27.64 -9.02
N CYS A 241 -18.25 -27.06 -9.58
CA CYS A 241 -19.05 -27.70 -10.63
C CYS A 241 -18.18 -28.11 -11.81
N ARG A 242 -17.26 -27.22 -12.24
CA ARG A 242 -16.39 -27.54 -13.38
C ARG A 242 -15.43 -28.69 -13.12
N VAL A 243 -14.99 -28.89 -11.88
CA VAL A 243 -14.18 -30.05 -11.49
C VAL A 243 -15.02 -31.32 -11.47
N ALA A 244 -16.21 -31.26 -10.88
CA ALA A 244 -17.13 -32.38 -10.88
C ALA A 244 -17.47 -32.82 -12.33
N ASP A 245 -17.79 -31.86 -13.19
CA ASP A 245 -18.00 -32.10 -14.62
C ASP A 245 -16.76 -32.71 -15.28
N ASP A 246 -15.56 -32.16 -15.03
CA ASP A 246 -14.31 -32.72 -15.58
C ASP A 246 -14.05 -34.17 -15.09
N VAL A 247 -14.46 -34.54 -13.87
CA VAL A 247 -14.34 -35.92 -13.37
C VAL A 247 -15.26 -36.85 -14.14
N ILE A 248 -16.50 -36.44 -14.37
CA ILE A 248 -17.50 -37.23 -15.11
C ILE A 248 -17.14 -37.32 -16.59
N ASP A 249 -16.76 -36.20 -17.21
CA ASP A 249 -16.47 -36.10 -18.65
C ASP A 249 -15.19 -36.85 -19.06
N ASN A 250 -14.21 -36.95 -18.16
CA ASN A 250 -12.92 -37.59 -18.45
C ASN A 250 -12.80 -39.03 -17.89
N ALA A 251 -13.84 -39.55 -17.24
CA ALA A 251 -13.86 -40.92 -16.75
C ALA A 251 -13.83 -41.92 -17.91
N LYS A 252 -13.02 -42.98 -17.80
CA LYS A 252 -12.91 -44.01 -18.85
C LYS A 252 -14.06 -45.01 -18.79
N ASP A 253 -14.63 -45.20 -17.60
CA ASP A 253 -15.76 -46.10 -17.37
C ASP A 253 -16.74 -45.56 -16.31
N THR A 254 -17.89 -46.23 -16.18
CA THR A 254 -18.94 -45.85 -15.24
C THR A 254 -18.62 -46.17 -13.77
N ALA A 255 -17.53 -46.86 -13.49
CA ALA A 255 -17.05 -47.11 -12.13
C ALA A 255 -16.12 -45.98 -11.66
N GLU A 256 -15.28 -45.46 -12.56
CA GLU A 256 -14.40 -44.30 -12.34
C GLU A 256 -15.20 -42.99 -12.24
N ALA A 257 -16.37 -42.92 -12.89
CA ALA A 257 -17.26 -41.75 -12.85
C ALA A 257 -18.14 -41.63 -11.59
N LYS A 258 -18.23 -42.69 -10.76
CA LYS A 258 -19.11 -42.77 -9.58
C LYS A 258 -18.36 -42.46 -8.28
#